data_AF-A0A2V5SDZ6-F1
#
_entry.id   AF-A0A2V5SDZ6-F1
#
_cell.length_a   1.000
_cell.length_b   1.000
_cell.length_c   1.000
_cell.angle_alpha   90.00
_cell.angle_beta   90.00
_cell.angle_gamma   90.00
#
_symmetry.space_group_name_H-M   'P 1'
#
loop_
_entity.id
_entity.type
_entity.pdbx_description
1 polymer ?
#
loop_
_entity_poly.entity_id
_entity_poly.type
_entity_poly.pdbx_seq_one_letter_code
_entity_poly.pdbx_strand_id
1 'polypeptide(L)'
;PDVAWSLVYYIALALIVLLAAYERFHLPPSPLADADSWGYLGPAVLKLGGEGFQHTYSRNFLYPGFLLLILGVTNNFGVITIIQHLFGLGTGGLMIVCWAKTRRFVRHISPRMHDALGLAVGAIYLLSRQPIEYEHLLRPQAITPFFAILNILLTLHFFDMWRRQGPSWPGAIISVLVLVSSILLVALRASFALTILFSGLPVLIALFDRRETWPRRAVVILIPLITAAAILRTEQILAKSDPLAKWWLPTTLFTIHANLIAQQMDEDIARGDCGLHRCEWLRGVSASLHEEIEKSRPLAKSWRSLGFDPDYLMYGDSLRPWRDRFFDGDADKQLHFEMSYYLRTARMHPGRIAAKVMQQMAQFYLGYKQSFLATPRVKLARRYARARDVLQPHLLPSYPPFTDYVAKLKRLSFTKATLNQPVLVTVAGALLCFLFPPIFFATLGVVCFLSPDLRRLYGSFAVVVLFALSYSFGNCLITAIVHSLDVTGYIIVQYSFVLLSEWMAILFLVEIGMETRRPRIEVCANHKRC
;
A
#
# COMPACT_ATOMS: atom_id res chain seq x y z
N PRO A 1 -19.87 33.04 6.95
CA PRO A 1 -20.05 31.64 7.40
C PRO A 1 -21.25 31.57 8.34
N ASP A 2 -22.25 30.77 7.98
CA ASP A 2 -23.44 30.58 8.82
C ASP A 2 -23.04 29.84 10.10
N VAL A 3 -23.05 30.54 11.24
CA VAL A 3 -22.55 30.05 12.52
C VAL A 3 -23.23 28.73 12.91
N ALA A 4 -24.51 28.58 12.55
CA ALA A 4 -25.28 27.36 12.79
C ALA A 4 -24.70 26.15 12.03
N TRP A 5 -24.32 26.30 10.76
CA TRP A 5 -23.74 25.21 9.97
C TRP A 5 -22.36 24.80 10.51
N SER A 6 -21.50 25.78 10.81
CA SER A 6 -20.19 25.50 11.38
C SER A 6 -20.32 24.71 12.68
N LEU A 7 -21.25 25.10 13.55
CA LEU A 7 -21.54 24.38 14.79
C LEU A 7 -21.97 22.93 14.51
N VAL A 8 -22.93 22.71 13.61
CA VAL A 8 -23.39 21.37 13.22
C VAL A 8 -22.24 20.52 12.66
N TYR A 9 -21.41 21.09 11.80
CA TYR A 9 -20.26 20.41 11.21
C TYR A 9 -19.26 19.94 12.29
N TYR A 10 -18.86 20.83 13.20
CA TYR A 10 -17.90 20.49 14.24
C TYR A 10 -18.47 19.52 15.28
N ILE A 11 -19.76 19.62 15.60
CA ILE A 11 -20.45 18.63 16.46
C ILE A 11 -20.44 17.25 15.77
N ALA A 12 -20.83 17.18 14.50
CA ALA A 12 -20.84 15.93 13.75
C ALA A 12 -19.43 15.32 13.66
N LEU A 13 -18.42 16.15 13.36
CA LEU A 13 -17.02 15.73 13.35
C LEU A 13 -16.57 15.17 14.71
N ALA A 14 -16.88 15.88 15.81
CA ALA A 14 -16.54 15.44 17.14
C ALA A 14 -17.21 14.10 17.50
N LEU A 15 -18.50 13.94 17.17
CA LEU A 15 -19.23 12.69 17.38
C LEU A 15 -18.62 11.52 16.58
N ILE A 16 -18.27 11.74 15.31
CA ILE A 16 -17.61 10.72 14.48
C ILE A 16 -16.28 10.31 15.09
N VAL A 17 -15.45 11.28 15.51
CA VAL A 17 -14.13 11.00 16.12
C VAL A 17 -14.29 10.29 17.47
N LEU A 18 -15.22 10.71 18.31
CA LEU A 18 -15.49 10.07 19.61
C LEU A 18 -15.98 8.64 19.43
N LEU A 19 -16.91 8.39 18.49
CA LEU A 19 -17.37 7.04 18.18
C LEU A 19 -16.23 6.18 17.63
N ALA A 20 -15.42 6.73 16.73
CA ALA A 20 -14.27 6.04 16.16
C ALA A 20 -13.18 5.72 17.20
N ALA A 21 -12.98 6.61 18.17
CA ALA A 21 -12.09 6.39 19.31
C ALA A 21 -12.65 5.31 20.23
N TYR A 22 -13.96 5.33 20.52
CA TYR A 22 -14.62 4.27 21.27
C TYR A 22 -14.45 2.91 20.59
N GLU A 23 -14.72 2.80 19.29
CA GLU A 23 -14.57 1.57 18.50
C GLU A 23 -13.13 0.99 18.52
N ARG A 24 -12.13 1.83 18.73
CA ARG A 24 -10.71 1.41 18.88
C ARG A 24 -10.36 1.03 20.31
N PHE A 25 -10.62 1.93 21.26
CA PHE A 25 -10.12 1.81 22.62
C PHE A 25 -10.98 0.93 23.54
N HIS A 26 -12.19 0.54 23.13
CA HIS A 26 -12.98 -0.48 23.86
C HIS A 26 -12.46 -1.92 23.64
N LEU A 27 -11.61 -2.12 22.62
CA LEU A 27 -11.04 -3.43 22.30
C LEU A 27 -9.96 -3.82 23.33
N PRO A 28 -9.73 -5.13 23.57
CA PRO A 28 -8.62 -5.53 24.42
C PRO A 28 -7.30 -5.01 23.84
N PRO A 29 -6.47 -4.30 24.63
CA PRO A 29 -5.34 -3.54 24.09
C PRO A 29 -4.22 -4.44 23.53
N SER A 30 -4.20 -5.72 23.88
CA SER A 30 -3.18 -6.65 23.38
C SER A 30 -3.30 -6.79 21.85
N PRO A 31 -2.21 -6.55 21.09
CA PRO A 31 -2.25 -6.60 19.64
C PRO A 31 -2.43 -8.05 19.14
N LEU A 32 -2.90 -8.18 17.91
CA LEU A 32 -3.02 -9.41 17.16
C LEU A 32 -1.73 -9.71 16.40
N ALA A 33 -1.51 -11.00 16.15
CA ALA A 33 -0.43 -11.51 15.32
C ALA A 33 -0.96 -12.55 14.33
N ASP A 34 -0.26 -12.67 13.22
CA ASP A 34 -0.45 -13.73 12.23
C ASP A 34 0.92 -14.22 11.72
N ALA A 35 0.94 -15.11 10.74
CA ALA A 35 2.15 -15.78 10.26
C ALA A 35 3.29 -14.82 9.87
N ASP A 36 2.99 -13.60 9.41
CA ASP A 36 4.02 -12.63 9.05
C ASP A 36 4.49 -11.77 10.23
N SER A 37 3.72 -11.73 11.33
CA SER A 37 3.97 -10.80 12.44
C SER A 37 5.31 -11.03 13.13
N TRP A 38 5.81 -12.27 13.19
CA TRP A 38 7.12 -12.53 13.78
C TRP A 38 8.25 -11.84 13.00
N GLY A 39 8.16 -11.77 11.67
CA GLY A 39 9.13 -11.04 10.84
C GLY A 39 9.23 -9.56 11.19
N TYR A 40 8.17 -8.99 11.80
CA TYR A 40 8.15 -7.60 12.24
C TYR A 40 8.45 -7.42 13.73
N LEU A 41 7.94 -8.33 14.57
CA LEU A 41 8.07 -8.25 16.02
C LEU A 41 9.43 -8.80 16.51
N GLY A 42 9.90 -9.89 15.91
CA GLY A 42 11.11 -10.62 16.29
C GLY A 42 12.32 -9.72 16.48
N PRO A 43 12.68 -8.84 15.54
CA PRO A 43 13.83 -7.94 15.69
C PRO A 43 13.82 -7.11 16.98
N ALA A 44 12.63 -6.61 17.37
CA ALA A 44 12.47 -5.82 18.58
C ALA A 44 12.57 -6.69 19.84
N VAL A 45 11.90 -7.84 19.86
CA VAL A 45 11.89 -8.77 21.00
C VAL A 45 13.28 -9.36 21.25
N LEU A 46 13.98 -9.80 20.20
CA LEU A 46 15.34 -10.32 20.29
C LEU A 46 16.32 -9.28 20.82
N LYS A 47 16.21 -8.02 20.35
CA LYS A 47 17.04 -6.92 20.86
C LYS A 47 16.81 -6.67 22.35
N LEU A 48 15.56 -6.64 22.78
CA LEU A 48 15.18 -6.41 24.18
C LEU A 48 15.50 -7.62 25.08
N GLY A 49 15.56 -8.82 24.51
CA GLY A 49 16.00 -10.05 25.18
C GLY A 49 17.52 -10.29 25.16
N GLY A 50 18.31 -9.37 24.58
CA GLY A 50 19.78 -9.40 24.62
C GLY A 50 20.49 -9.90 23.36
N GLU A 51 19.78 -10.41 22.35
CA GLU A 51 20.36 -11.03 21.15
C GLU A 51 20.72 -10.05 20.02
N GLY A 52 20.54 -8.75 20.27
CA GLY A 52 20.77 -7.70 19.28
C GLY A 52 19.60 -7.48 18.31
N PHE A 53 19.66 -6.40 17.53
CA PHE A 53 18.60 -6.04 16.59
C PHE A 53 19.00 -6.56 15.21
N GLN A 54 18.22 -7.49 14.68
CA GLN A 54 18.56 -8.25 13.49
C GLN A 54 17.43 -8.20 12.47
N HIS A 55 17.74 -8.33 11.20
CA HIS A 55 16.71 -8.46 10.16
C HIS A 55 16.06 -9.86 10.25
N THR A 56 14.76 -9.96 10.02
CA THR A 56 14.03 -11.24 10.04
C THR A 56 13.11 -11.32 8.83
N TYR A 57 13.16 -12.44 8.10
CA TYR A 57 12.27 -12.72 6.97
C TYR A 57 12.28 -11.63 5.88
N SER A 58 13.45 -11.05 5.60
CA SER A 58 13.63 -9.99 4.61
C SER A 58 12.76 -8.74 4.87
N ARG A 59 12.34 -8.47 6.11
CA ARG A 59 11.46 -7.35 6.47
C ARG A 59 12.25 -6.10 6.89
N ASN A 60 12.11 -5.02 6.11
CA ASN A 60 12.72 -3.71 6.38
C ASN A 60 12.64 -3.26 7.85
N PHE A 61 13.68 -2.57 8.32
CA PHE A 61 13.89 -2.27 9.73
C PHE A 61 12.92 -1.24 10.32
N LEU A 62 12.24 -0.43 9.50
CA LEU A 62 11.56 0.77 9.97
C LEU A 62 10.37 0.47 10.90
N TYR A 63 9.50 -0.48 10.54
CA TYR A 63 8.40 -0.91 11.42
C TYR A 63 8.88 -1.72 12.63
N PRO A 64 9.80 -2.69 12.50
CA PRO A 64 10.43 -3.32 13.66
C PRO A 64 11.12 -2.33 14.62
N GLY A 65 11.77 -1.28 14.09
CA GLY A 65 12.38 -0.21 14.86
C GLY A 65 11.34 0.65 15.59
N PHE A 66 10.18 0.91 14.97
CA PHE A 66 9.02 1.50 15.63
C PHE A 66 8.52 0.65 16.80
N LEU A 67 8.42 -0.67 16.62
CA LEU A 67 8.04 -1.59 17.71
C LEU A 67 9.09 -1.60 18.83
N LEU A 68 10.38 -1.63 18.48
CA LEU A 68 11.48 -1.55 19.44
C LEU A 68 11.42 -0.26 20.27
N LEU A 69 11.17 0.89 19.65
CA LEU A 69 11.06 2.17 20.35
C LEU A 69 9.95 2.12 21.42
N ILE A 70 8.77 1.63 21.04
CA ILE A 70 7.62 1.57 21.94
C ILE A 70 7.87 0.58 23.08
N LEU A 71 8.32 -0.64 22.74
CA LEU A 71 8.57 -1.68 23.73
C LEU A 71 9.74 -1.36 24.65
N GLY A 72 10.80 -0.73 24.13
CA GLY A 72 11.95 -0.31 24.92
C GLY A 72 11.63 0.75 25.96
N VAL A 73 10.67 1.65 25.67
CA VAL A 73 10.23 2.69 26.61
C VAL A 73 9.17 2.17 27.58
N THR A 74 8.25 1.31 27.13
CA THR A 74 7.03 1.00 27.89
C THR A 74 6.96 -0.43 28.44
N ASN A 75 7.74 -1.36 27.88
CA ASN A 75 7.65 -2.80 28.14
C ASN A 75 6.21 -3.35 28.04
N ASN A 76 5.35 -2.71 27.24
CA ASN A 76 3.93 -3.04 27.17
C ASN A 76 3.43 -3.13 25.73
N PHE A 77 3.10 -4.35 25.33
CA PHE A 77 2.55 -4.64 24.01
C PHE A 77 1.22 -3.92 23.74
N GLY A 78 0.43 -3.60 24.78
CA GLY A 78 -0.81 -2.86 24.61
C GLY A 78 -0.60 -1.42 24.13
N VAL A 79 0.56 -0.81 24.43
CA VAL A 79 0.86 0.56 23.98
C VAL A 79 1.08 0.62 22.47
N ILE A 80 1.59 -0.47 21.86
CA ILE A 80 1.72 -0.59 20.40
C ILE A 80 0.36 -0.33 19.74
N THR A 81 -0.67 -1.06 20.19
CA THR A 81 -2.04 -0.94 19.71
C THR A 81 -2.59 0.47 19.91
N ILE A 82 -2.38 1.07 21.08
CA ILE A 82 -2.84 2.43 21.38
C ILE A 82 -2.25 3.43 20.38
N ILE A 83 -0.93 3.37 20.15
CA ILE A 83 -0.24 4.27 19.21
C ILE A 83 -0.71 4.01 17.77
N GLN A 84 -0.86 2.74 17.38
CA GLN A 84 -1.40 2.37 16.06
C GLN A 84 -2.82 2.91 15.84
N HIS A 85 -3.69 2.84 16.86
CA HIS A 85 -5.03 3.44 16.82
C HIS A 85 -5.00 4.97 16.71
N LEU A 86 -4.05 5.64 17.37
CA LEU A 86 -3.87 7.08 17.22
C LEU A 86 -3.45 7.46 15.80
N PHE A 87 -2.55 6.69 15.16
CA PHE A 87 -2.23 6.86 13.73
C PHE A 87 -3.46 6.59 12.85
N GLY A 88 -4.28 5.60 13.19
CA GLY A 88 -5.56 5.33 12.56
C GLY A 88 -6.51 6.53 12.58
N LEU A 89 -6.79 7.07 13.76
CA LEU A 89 -7.60 8.29 13.94
C LEU A 89 -7.00 9.48 13.19
N GLY A 90 -5.68 9.66 13.30
CA GLY A 90 -4.93 10.69 12.57
C GLY A 90 -5.09 10.56 11.06
N THR A 91 -5.12 9.34 10.52
CA THR A 91 -5.34 9.10 9.09
C THR A 91 -6.70 9.63 8.65
N GLY A 92 -7.77 9.35 9.41
CA GLY A 92 -9.10 9.89 9.11
C GLY A 92 -9.16 11.41 9.18
N GLY A 93 -8.51 12.02 10.17
CA GLY A 93 -8.37 13.48 10.25
C GLY A 93 -7.64 14.07 9.03
N LEU A 94 -6.51 13.48 8.63
CA LEU A 94 -5.77 13.91 7.45
C LEU A 94 -6.58 13.74 6.15
N MET A 95 -7.41 12.69 6.04
CA MET A 95 -8.30 12.50 4.89
C MET A 95 -9.33 13.62 4.78
N ILE A 96 -9.94 14.03 5.89
CA ILE A 96 -10.88 15.17 5.92
C ILE A 96 -10.17 16.46 5.53
N VAL A 97 -8.92 16.67 5.98
CA VAL A 97 -8.13 17.84 5.57
C VAL A 97 -7.79 17.80 4.07
N CYS A 98 -7.39 16.64 3.53
CA CYS A 98 -7.19 16.46 2.10
C CYS A 98 -8.46 16.78 1.31
N TRP A 99 -9.61 16.31 1.78
CA TRP A 99 -10.91 16.62 1.20
C TRP A 99 -11.19 18.12 1.22
N ALA A 100 -11.00 18.80 2.36
CA ALA A 100 -11.19 20.25 2.47
C ALA A 100 -10.31 21.03 1.45
N LYS A 101 -9.09 20.57 1.17
CA LYS A 101 -8.21 21.16 0.15
C LYS A 101 -8.76 21.03 -1.28
N THR A 102 -9.72 20.14 -1.54
CA THR A 102 -10.38 20.04 -2.85
C THR A 102 -11.40 21.14 -3.09
N ARG A 103 -11.90 21.81 -2.03
CA ARG A 103 -12.97 22.82 -2.14
C ARG A 103 -12.66 23.91 -3.16
N ARG A 104 -11.39 24.31 -3.28
CA ARG A 104 -10.93 25.33 -4.24
C ARG A 104 -11.14 24.97 -5.70
N PHE A 105 -11.32 23.68 -6.01
CA PHE A 105 -11.54 23.17 -7.36
C PHE A 105 -13.02 23.00 -7.72
N VAL A 106 -13.87 23.04 -6.71
CA VAL A 106 -15.31 22.80 -6.80
C VAL A 106 -16.02 24.12 -7.04
N ARG A 107 -16.94 24.17 -8.01
CA ARG A 107 -17.66 25.40 -8.37
C ARG A 107 -19.15 25.30 -8.10
N HIS A 108 -19.75 24.17 -8.42
CA HIS A 108 -21.20 24.00 -8.41
C HIS A 108 -21.71 23.46 -7.09
N ILE A 109 -20.99 22.53 -6.47
CA ILE A 109 -21.41 21.96 -5.19
C ILE A 109 -21.30 23.03 -4.09
N SER A 110 -22.38 23.19 -3.33
CA SER A 110 -22.43 24.16 -2.23
C SER A 110 -21.38 23.82 -1.16
N PRO A 111 -20.83 24.83 -0.44
CA PRO A 111 -19.88 24.57 0.64
C PRO A 111 -20.40 23.57 1.68
N ARG A 112 -21.68 23.67 2.07
CA ARG A 112 -22.30 22.76 3.04
C ARG A 112 -22.33 21.32 2.55
N MET A 113 -22.69 21.10 1.29
CA MET A 113 -22.70 19.76 0.71
C MET A 113 -21.27 19.21 0.60
N HIS A 114 -20.30 20.03 0.18
CA HIS A 114 -18.89 19.63 0.13
C HIS A 114 -18.37 19.21 1.51
N ASP A 115 -18.64 20.00 2.55
CA ASP A 115 -18.28 19.69 3.93
C ASP A 115 -18.93 18.37 4.41
N ALA A 116 -20.22 18.17 4.12
CA ALA A 116 -20.95 16.96 4.48
C ALA A 116 -20.39 15.69 3.80
N LEU A 117 -20.04 15.77 2.52
CA LEU A 117 -19.37 14.68 1.81
C LEU A 117 -17.98 14.40 2.40
N GLY A 118 -17.28 15.42 2.88
CA GLY A 118 -16.01 15.26 3.60
C GLY A 118 -16.15 14.50 4.92
N LEU A 119 -17.19 14.82 5.69
CA LEU A 119 -17.54 14.05 6.89
C LEU A 119 -17.93 12.62 6.54
N ALA A 120 -18.63 12.37 5.43
CA ALA A 120 -18.97 11.03 4.99
C ALA A 120 -17.71 10.20 4.65
N VAL A 121 -16.75 10.77 3.91
CA VAL A 121 -15.44 10.14 3.64
C VAL A 121 -14.72 9.77 4.94
N GLY A 122 -14.64 10.73 5.87
CA GLY A 122 -14.02 10.53 7.17
C GLY A 122 -14.73 9.45 7.99
N ALA A 123 -16.06 9.47 8.05
CA ALA A 123 -16.87 8.51 8.78
C ALA A 123 -16.74 7.09 8.23
N ILE A 124 -16.76 6.91 6.91
CA ILE A 124 -16.58 5.60 6.27
C ILE A 124 -15.23 5.01 6.68
N TYR A 125 -14.15 5.78 6.61
CA TYR A 125 -12.83 5.30 7.04
C TYR A 125 -12.77 5.01 8.54
N LEU A 126 -13.14 5.99 9.37
CA LEU A 126 -12.95 5.95 10.81
C LEU A 126 -13.80 4.87 11.49
N LEU A 127 -14.99 4.58 10.95
CA LEU A 127 -15.91 3.59 11.48
C LEU A 127 -15.81 2.24 10.74
N SER A 128 -14.94 2.13 9.74
CA SER A 128 -14.72 0.86 9.06
C SER A 128 -13.96 -0.11 9.96
N ARG A 129 -14.49 -1.33 10.03
CA ARG A 129 -13.93 -2.47 10.76
C ARG A 129 -12.51 -2.80 10.30
N GLN A 130 -12.24 -2.60 9.02
CA GLN A 130 -11.03 -3.09 8.39
C GLN A 130 -9.79 -2.28 8.79
N PRO A 131 -9.74 -0.94 8.66
CA PRO A 131 -8.68 -0.13 9.27
C PRO A 131 -8.45 -0.49 10.75
N ILE A 132 -9.51 -0.61 11.55
CA ILE A 132 -9.39 -0.93 12.97
C ILE A 132 -8.74 -2.30 13.20
N GLU A 133 -9.09 -3.32 12.42
CA GLU A 133 -8.46 -4.65 12.52
C GLU A 133 -6.95 -4.60 12.21
N TYR A 134 -6.53 -3.81 11.22
CA TYR A 134 -5.12 -3.67 10.85
C TYR A 134 -4.33 -2.82 11.83
N GLU A 135 -4.93 -1.78 12.38
CA GLU A 135 -4.37 -1.03 13.50
C GLU A 135 -4.16 -1.92 14.74
N HIS A 136 -4.91 -3.02 14.85
CA HIS A 136 -4.76 -4.00 15.92
C HIS A 136 -3.69 -5.07 15.64
N LEU A 137 -3.20 -5.19 14.41
CA LEU A 137 -2.22 -6.20 13.99
C LEU A 137 -0.78 -5.69 14.14
N LEU A 138 0.14 -6.59 14.51
CA LEU A 138 1.59 -6.36 14.48
C LEU A 138 2.11 -6.42 13.03
N ARG A 139 1.77 -5.40 12.25
CA ARG A 139 2.08 -5.28 10.82
C ARG A 139 2.25 -3.80 10.42
N PRO A 140 3.11 -3.47 9.44
CA PRO A 140 3.29 -2.09 8.97
C PRO A 140 2.02 -1.47 8.39
N GLN A 141 1.07 -2.30 7.96
CA GLN A 141 -0.30 -1.95 7.55
C GLN A 141 -1.00 -1.04 8.56
N ALA A 142 -0.67 -1.15 9.85
CA ALA A 142 -1.29 -0.36 10.91
C ALA A 142 -0.97 1.14 10.82
N ILE A 143 0.22 1.51 10.35
CA ILE A 143 0.70 2.90 10.33
C ILE A 143 0.92 3.43 8.91
N THR A 144 1.10 2.56 7.92
CA THR A 144 1.33 2.95 6.52
C THR A 144 0.25 3.88 5.96
N PRO A 145 -1.06 3.67 6.22
CA PRO A 145 -2.12 4.57 5.76
C PRO A 145 -1.93 6.03 6.20
N PHE A 146 -1.44 6.25 7.42
CA PHE A 146 -1.19 7.59 7.94
C PHE A 146 -0.14 8.32 7.10
N PHE A 147 1.00 7.67 6.87
CA PHE A 147 2.07 8.26 6.07
C PHE A 147 1.65 8.45 4.61
N ALA A 148 0.82 7.57 4.06
CA ALA A 148 0.34 7.68 2.68
C ALA A 148 -0.56 8.91 2.50
N ILE A 149 -1.54 9.10 3.40
CA ILE A 149 -2.42 10.27 3.36
C ILE A 149 -1.66 11.56 3.73
N LEU A 150 -0.73 11.50 4.67
CA LEU A 150 0.16 12.63 4.97
C LEU A 150 0.95 13.07 3.74
N ASN A 151 1.48 12.11 2.98
CA ASN A 151 2.22 12.37 1.76
C ASN A 151 1.34 13.03 0.67
N ILE A 152 0.10 12.55 0.51
CA ILE A 152 -0.90 13.19 -0.34
C ILE A 152 -1.15 14.62 0.11
N LEU A 153 -1.38 14.85 1.41
CA LEU A 153 -1.64 16.19 1.96
C LEU A 153 -0.48 17.16 1.70
N LEU A 154 0.75 16.72 2.00
CA LEU A 154 1.96 17.49 1.76
C LEU A 154 2.10 17.86 0.28
N THR A 155 1.81 16.93 -0.62
CA THR A 155 1.88 17.17 -2.06
C THR A 155 0.77 18.11 -2.53
N LEU A 156 -0.45 17.99 -2.02
CA LEU A 156 -1.54 18.94 -2.29
C LEU A 156 -1.20 20.35 -1.81
N HIS A 157 -0.53 20.45 -0.66
CA HIS A 157 -0.07 21.72 -0.12
C HIS A 157 1.05 22.32 -0.95
N PHE A 158 2.04 21.52 -1.34
CA PHE A 158 3.09 21.89 -2.28
C PHE A 158 2.52 22.45 -3.58
N PHE A 159 1.57 21.74 -4.21
CA PHE A 159 0.89 22.19 -5.42
C PHE A 159 0.22 23.56 -5.25
N ASP A 160 -0.42 23.81 -4.10
CA ASP A 160 -1.06 25.09 -3.82
C ASP A 160 -0.03 26.23 -3.70
N MET A 161 1.05 25.99 -2.96
CA MET A 161 2.12 26.98 -2.77
C MET A 161 2.83 27.30 -4.07
N TRP A 162 3.26 26.26 -4.80
CA TRP A 162 3.99 26.43 -6.06
C TRP A 162 3.15 27.18 -7.10
N ARG A 163 1.83 26.91 -7.18
CA ARG A 163 0.94 27.62 -8.10
C ARG A 163 0.73 29.10 -7.73
N ARG A 164 0.59 29.42 -6.44
CA ARG A 164 0.28 30.79 -5.98
C ARG A 164 1.50 31.69 -5.90
N GLN A 165 2.61 31.16 -5.41
CA GLN A 165 3.78 31.95 -5.01
C GLN A 165 5.01 31.64 -5.87
N GLY A 166 4.99 30.56 -6.66
CA GLY A 166 6.17 30.07 -7.36
C GLY A 166 7.20 29.44 -6.41
N PRO A 167 8.45 29.27 -6.86
CA PRO A 167 9.55 28.75 -6.05
C PRO A 167 9.84 29.59 -4.80
N SER A 168 9.80 28.97 -3.62
CA SER A 168 10.04 29.63 -2.33
C SER A 168 10.72 28.69 -1.33
N TRP A 169 11.35 29.23 -0.29
CA TRP A 169 11.95 28.43 0.79
C TRP A 169 10.93 27.55 1.53
N PRO A 170 9.75 28.07 1.92
CA PRO A 170 8.68 27.22 2.44
C PRO A 170 8.28 26.10 1.46
N GLY A 171 8.19 26.39 0.16
CA GLY A 171 7.92 25.38 -0.87
C GLY A 171 9.01 24.31 -0.96
N ALA A 172 10.28 24.69 -0.82
CA ALA A 172 11.41 23.77 -0.78
C ALA A 172 11.37 22.86 0.46
N ILE A 173 10.99 23.39 1.64
CA ILE A 173 10.82 22.59 2.86
C ILE A 173 9.71 21.55 2.67
N ILE A 174 8.55 21.96 2.15
CA ILE A 174 7.47 21.00 1.85
C ILE A 174 7.91 19.98 0.80
N SER A 175 8.68 20.38 -0.21
CA SER A 175 9.24 19.48 -1.22
C SER A 175 10.14 18.40 -0.60
N VAL A 176 11.02 18.80 0.33
CA VAL A 176 11.85 17.85 1.10
C VAL A 176 10.96 16.91 1.90
N LEU A 177 9.94 17.42 2.60
CA LEU A 177 9.02 16.58 3.38
C LEU A 177 8.25 15.58 2.51
N VAL A 178 7.81 15.98 1.31
CA VAL A 178 7.16 15.08 0.34
C VAL A 178 8.12 13.95 -0.06
N LEU A 179 9.36 14.27 -0.44
CA LEU A 179 10.33 13.26 -0.89
C LEU A 179 10.79 12.35 0.25
N VAL A 180 11.08 12.90 1.43
CA VAL A 180 11.44 12.13 2.64
C VAL A 180 10.31 11.22 3.06
N SER A 181 9.08 11.74 3.14
CA SER A 181 7.90 10.92 3.47
C SER A 181 7.67 9.82 2.42
N SER A 182 7.96 10.09 1.15
CA SER A 182 7.85 9.09 0.07
C SER A 182 8.89 7.97 0.24
N ILE A 183 10.14 8.30 0.62
CA ILE A 183 11.18 7.32 0.93
C ILE A 183 10.80 6.48 2.15
N LEU A 184 10.32 7.12 3.22
CA LEU A 184 9.88 6.42 4.44
C LEU A 184 8.72 5.47 4.16
N LEU A 185 7.79 5.83 3.26
CA LEU A 185 6.72 4.94 2.83
C LEU A 185 7.23 3.67 2.16
N VAL A 186 8.24 3.77 1.29
CA VAL A 186 8.87 2.60 0.66
C VAL A 186 9.58 1.75 1.71
N ALA A 187 10.27 2.38 2.67
CA ALA A 187 10.92 1.67 3.77
C ALA A 187 9.92 0.96 4.68
N LEU A 188 8.78 1.57 5.02
CA LEU A 188 7.70 0.93 5.76
C LEU A 188 7.10 -0.24 4.96
N ARG A 189 6.96 -0.07 3.65
CA ARG A 189 6.34 -1.07 2.78
C ARG A 189 6.80 -0.96 1.33
N ALA A 190 7.49 -2.01 0.87
CA ALA A 190 8.01 -2.10 -0.48
C ALA A 190 6.96 -1.99 -1.61
N SER A 191 5.66 -2.26 -1.35
CA SER A 191 4.60 -2.06 -2.35
C SER A 191 4.41 -0.58 -2.75
N PHE A 192 5.01 0.36 -2.03
CA PHE A 192 5.03 1.77 -2.43
C PHE A 192 6.21 2.13 -3.34
N ALA A 193 7.09 1.19 -3.69
CA ALA A 193 8.31 1.48 -4.46
C ALA A 193 8.03 2.18 -5.81
N LEU A 194 7.01 1.77 -6.57
CA LEU A 194 6.61 2.51 -7.78
C LEU A 194 5.70 3.71 -7.49
N THR A 195 5.00 3.70 -6.35
CA THR A 195 4.19 4.85 -5.91
C THR A 195 5.06 6.08 -5.67
N ILE A 196 6.30 5.89 -5.22
CA ILE A 196 7.27 6.97 -4.99
C ILE A 196 7.50 7.85 -6.23
N LEU A 197 7.45 7.23 -7.43
CA LEU A 197 7.67 7.92 -8.69
C LEU A 197 6.55 8.92 -8.94
N PHE A 198 5.31 8.52 -8.65
CA PHE A 198 4.14 9.38 -8.83
C PHE A 198 3.99 10.41 -7.71
N SER A 199 4.29 10.03 -6.46
CA SER A 199 4.22 10.94 -5.31
C SER A 199 5.26 12.05 -5.39
N GLY A 200 6.47 11.73 -5.87
CA GLY A 200 7.56 12.69 -6.05
C GLY A 200 7.50 13.50 -7.35
N LEU A 201 6.79 13.03 -8.38
CA LEU A 201 6.76 13.64 -9.71
C LEU A 201 6.47 15.17 -9.69
N PRO A 202 5.50 15.69 -8.92
CA PRO A 202 5.23 17.12 -8.86
C PRO A 202 6.44 17.95 -8.42
N VAL A 203 7.16 17.46 -7.41
CA VAL A 203 8.36 18.10 -6.88
C VAL A 203 9.49 18.03 -7.90
N LEU A 204 9.67 16.86 -8.53
CA LEU A 204 10.70 16.66 -9.55
C LEU A 204 10.49 17.61 -10.74
N ILE A 205 9.25 17.78 -11.20
CA ILE A 205 8.92 18.74 -12.27
C ILE A 205 9.24 20.17 -11.84
N ALA A 206 8.89 20.55 -10.61
CA ALA A 206 9.12 21.91 -10.12
C ALA A 206 10.60 22.28 -10.00
N LEU A 207 11.50 21.31 -9.81
CA LEU A 207 12.95 21.56 -9.82
C LEU A 207 13.45 22.15 -11.14
N PHE A 208 12.74 21.90 -12.25
CA PHE A 208 13.05 22.44 -13.57
C PHE A 208 12.42 23.82 -13.84
N ASP A 209 11.69 24.41 -12.87
CA ASP A 209 11.22 25.79 -13.01
C ASP A 209 12.41 26.74 -13.14
N ARG A 210 12.38 27.61 -14.16
CA ARG A 210 13.44 28.59 -14.45
C ARG A 210 13.65 29.60 -13.31
N ARG A 211 12.63 29.80 -12.46
CA ARG A 211 12.68 30.68 -11.29
C ARG A 211 13.28 30.00 -10.06
N GLU A 212 13.59 28.71 -10.13
CA GLU A 212 14.14 27.95 -9.02
C GLU A 212 15.65 28.23 -8.86
N THR A 213 16.11 28.49 -7.63
CA THR A 213 17.51 28.82 -7.37
C THR A 213 18.32 27.57 -7.00
N TRP A 214 19.61 27.56 -7.34
CA TRP A 214 20.51 26.44 -7.04
C TRP A 214 20.55 26.03 -5.57
N PRO A 215 20.58 26.94 -4.57
CA PRO A 215 20.56 26.53 -3.17
C PRO A 215 19.30 25.75 -2.79
N ARG A 216 18.12 26.14 -3.30
CA ARG A 216 16.87 25.44 -3.02
C ARG A 216 16.84 24.08 -3.72
N ARG A 217 17.29 23.99 -4.98
CA ARG A 217 17.46 22.70 -5.68
C ARG A 217 18.37 21.76 -4.91
N ALA A 218 19.52 22.26 -4.46
CA ALA A 218 20.48 21.49 -3.70
C ALA A 218 19.86 20.93 -2.41
N VAL A 219 19.11 21.74 -1.65
CA VAL A 219 18.42 21.27 -0.43
C VAL A 219 17.36 20.20 -0.75
N VAL A 220 16.53 20.43 -1.76
CA VAL A 220 15.46 19.49 -2.17
C VAL A 220 16.04 18.16 -2.68
N ILE A 221 17.24 18.15 -3.25
CA ILE A 221 17.90 16.94 -3.76
C ILE A 221 18.72 16.25 -2.66
N LEU A 222 19.59 16.98 -1.96
CA LEU A 222 20.57 16.42 -1.04
C LEU A 222 19.92 15.79 0.20
N ILE A 223 18.91 16.43 0.81
CA ILE A 223 18.29 15.89 2.04
C ILE A 223 17.61 14.54 1.78
N PRO A 224 16.77 14.37 0.73
CA PRO A 224 16.22 13.07 0.38
C PRO A 224 17.29 12.04 0.00
N LEU A 225 18.35 12.44 -0.71
CA LEU A 225 19.46 11.53 -1.03
C LEU A 225 20.20 11.03 0.22
N ILE A 226 20.51 11.92 1.16
CA ILE A 226 21.12 11.56 2.46
C ILE A 226 20.19 10.64 3.23
N THR A 227 18.89 10.94 3.24
CA THR A 227 17.87 10.10 3.89
C THR A 227 17.83 8.70 3.27
N ALA A 228 17.76 8.60 1.95
CA ALA A 228 17.78 7.33 1.22
C ALA A 228 19.07 6.56 1.49
N ALA A 229 20.23 7.22 1.43
CA ALA A 229 21.53 6.61 1.72
C ALA A 229 21.60 6.09 3.16
N ALA A 230 21.09 6.83 4.15
CA ALA A 230 21.05 6.41 5.55
C ALA A 230 20.15 5.19 5.76
N ILE A 231 18.97 5.16 5.13
CA ILE A 231 18.05 4.01 5.20
C ILE A 231 18.68 2.80 4.51
N LEU A 232 19.15 2.94 3.27
CA LEU A 232 19.76 1.85 2.51
C LEU A 232 21.00 1.30 3.22
N ARG A 233 21.83 2.17 3.80
CA ARG A 233 23.02 1.75 4.55
C ARG A 233 22.62 0.94 5.80
N THR A 234 21.61 1.40 6.52
CA THR A 234 21.09 0.67 7.70
C THR A 234 20.54 -0.69 7.28
N GLU A 235 19.73 -0.75 6.22
CA GLU A 235 19.21 -2.02 5.68
C GLU A 235 20.34 -2.95 5.26
N GLN A 236 21.38 -2.47 4.57
CA GLN A 236 22.53 -3.28 4.17
C GLN A 236 23.30 -3.85 5.35
N ILE A 237 23.42 -3.10 6.45
CA ILE A 237 24.11 -3.57 7.66
C ILE A 237 23.29 -4.67 8.32
N LEU A 238 21.97 -4.48 8.45
CA LEU A 238 21.06 -5.42 9.10
C LEU A 238 20.82 -6.68 8.24
N ALA A 239 20.77 -6.55 6.92
CA ALA A 239 20.58 -7.67 5.99
C ALA A 239 21.73 -8.68 6.02
N LYS A 240 22.92 -8.33 6.53
CA LYS A 240 24.03 -9.27 6.66
C LYS A 240 23.72 -10.44 7.59
N SER A 241 22.86 -10.25 8.58
CA SER A 241 22.45 -11.30 9.52
C SER A 241 21.30 -12.16 8.99
N ASP A 242 20.72 -11.83 7.83
CA ASP A 242 19.54 -12.49 7.29
C ASP A 242 19.84 -13.07 5.90
N PRO A 243 20.09 -14.39 5.80
CA PRO A 243 20.23 -15.08 4.52
C PRO A 243 19.05 -14.81 3.57
N LEU A 244 17.86 -14.56 4.14
CA LEU A 244 16.66 -14.35 3.36
C LEU A 244 16.64 -12.99 2.64
N ALA A 245 17.44 -12.03 3.07
CA ALA A 245 17.55 -10.76 2.38
C ALA A 245 18.16 -10.90 0.98
N LYS A 246 18.98 -11.95 0.74
CA LYS A 246 19.62 -12.18 -0.56
C LYS A 246 18.70 -12.89 -1.55
N TRP A 247 17.98 -13.92 -1.11
CA TRP A 247 17.18 -14.75 -2.03
C TRP A 247 15.76 -14.26 -2.29
N TRP A 248 15.19 -13.38 -1.44
CA TRP A 248 13.74 -13.16 -1.45
C TRP A 248 13.25 -12.62 -2.79
N LEU A 249 13.92 -11.59 -3.33
CA LEU A 249 13.52 -10.99 -4.60
C LEU A 249 13.74 -11.92 -5.81
N PRO A 250 14.94 -12.50 -6.03
CA PRO A 250 15.16 -13.48 -7.11
C PRO A 250 14.13 -14.61 -7.09
N THR A 251 13.97 -15.27 -5.94
CA THR A 251 13.08 -16.43 -5.82
C THR A 251 11.62 -16.04 -5.98
N THR A 252 11.18 -14.91 -5.41
CA THR A 252 9.80 -14.42 -5.61
C THR A 252 9.52 -14.13 -7.08
N LEU A 253 10.43 -13.44 -7.78
CA LEU A 253 10.26 -13.14 -9.19
C LEU A 253 10.22 -14.41 -10.04
N PHE A 254 11.03 -15.41 -9.68
CA PHE A 254 11.04 -16.70 -10.34
C PHE A 254 9.74 -17.47 -10.10
N THR A 255 9.31 -17.65 -8.85
CA THR A 255 8.13 -18.45 -8.52
C THR A 255 6.82 -17.82 -8.99
N ILE A 256 6.68 -16.50 -8.88
CA ILE A 256 5.48 -15.77 -9.36
C ILE A 256 5.34 -15.84 -10.89
N HIS A 257 6.45 -15.99 -11.62
CA HIS A 257 6.46 -16.12 -13.09
C HIS A 257 6.82 -17.53 -13.55
N ALA A 258 6.75 -18.54 -12.67
CA ALA A 258 7.25 -19.89 -12.92
C ALA A 258 6.72 -20.48 -14.23
N ASN A 259 5.43 -20.30 -14.54
CA ASN A 259 4.82 -20.78 -15.78
C ASN A 259 5.47 -20.19 -17.04
N LEU A 260 5.73 -18.89 -17.03
CA LEU A 260 6.32 -18.19 -18.18
C LEU A 260 7.79 -18.54 -18.31
N ILE A 261 8.47 -18.72 -17.18
CA ILE A 261 9.87 -19.14 -17.12
C ILE A 261 10.03 -20.58 -17.61
N ALA A 262 9.14 -21.49 -17.21
CA ALA A 262 9.14 -22.88 -17.66
C ALA A 262 8.98 -22.97 -19.19
N GLN A 263 8.06 -22.16 -19.76
CA GLN A 263 7.92 -22.04 -21.22
C GLN A 263 9.17 -21.47 -21.89
N GLN A 264 9.81 -20.46 -21.30
CA GLN A 264 11.06 -19.91 -21.81
C GLN A 264 12.18 -20.97 -21.83
N MET A 265 12.28 -21.80 -20.77
CA MET A 265 13.25 -22.90 -20.70
C MET A 265 13.02 -23.90 -21.83
N ASP A 266 11.76 -24.26 -22.14
CA ASP A 266 11.44 -25.18 -23.23
C ASP A 266 11.79 -24.59 -24.60
N GLU A 267 11.53 -23.30 -24.82
CA GLU A 267 11.91 -22.60 -26.05
C GLU A 267 13.45 -22.57 -26.21
N ASP A 268 14.18 -22.35 -25.13
CA ASP A 268 15.65 -22.35 -25.12
C ASP A 268 16.23 -23.75 -25.42
N ILE A 269 15.65 -24.80 -24.82
CA ILE A 269 15.99 -26.20 -25.11
C ILE A 269 15.74 -26.53 -26.59
N ALA A 270 14.60 -26.10 -27.14
CA ALA A 270 14.22 -26.36 -28.53
C ALA A 270 15.14 -25.64 -29.53
N ARG A 271 15.64 -24.45 -29.18
CA ARG A 271 16.59 -23.68 -30.00
C ARG A 271 18.05 -24.08 -29.79
N GLY A 272 18.33 -24.92 -28.79
CA GLY A 272 19.70 -25.27 -28.38
C GLY A 272 20.44 -24.14 -27.66
N ASP A 273 19.75 -23.08 -27.25
CA ASP A 273 20.33 -21.91 -26.57
C ASP A 273 20.24 -22.07 -25.03
N CYS A 274 20.93 -23.08 -24.52
CA CYS A 274 20.85 -23.50 -23.12
C CYS A 274 21.82 -22.74 -22.18
N GLY A 275 22.53 -21.74 -22.73
CA GLY A 275 23.48 -20.90 -22.00
C GLY A 275 24.73 -21.65 -21.53
N LEU A 276 25.22 -21.29 -20.34
CA LEU A 276 26.40 -21.91 -19.69
C LEU A 276 26.16 -23.37 -19.28
N HIS A 277 24.90 -23.78 -19.18
CA HIS A 277 24.52 -25.13 -18.81
C HIS A 277 24.21 -25.94 -20.06
N ARG A 278 24.62 -27.22 -20.09
CA ARG A 278 24.28 -28.12 -21.21
C ARG A 278 22.76 -28.28 -21.30
N CYS A 279 22.22 -28.45 -22.51
CA CYS A 279 20.78 -28.62 -22.72
C CYS A 279 20.17 -29.81 -21.96
N GLU A 280 20.95 -30.85 -21.70
CA GLU A 280 20.52 -31.98 -20.87
C GLU A 280 20.24 -31.57 -19.41
N TRP A 281 21.11 -30.75 -18.82
CA TRP A 281 20.91 -30.21 -17.49
C TRP A 281 19.66 -29.32 -17.45
N LEU A 282 19.50 -28.43 -18.44
CA LEU A 282 18.36 -27.53 -18.51
C LEU A 282 17.03 -28.30 -18.69
N ARG A 283 17.03 -29.39 -19.46
CA ARG A 283 15.87 -30.30 -19.54
C ARG A 283 15.50 -30.88 -18.19
N GLY A 284 16.49 -31.29 -17.38
CA GLY A 284 16.25 -31.79 -16.02
C GLY A 284 15.60 -30.75 -15.11
N VAL A 285 16.07 -29.50 -15.16
CA VAL A 285 15.50 -28.39 -14.39
C VAL A 285 14.10 -28.02 -14.89
N SER A 286 13.90 -27.87 -16.20
CA SER A 286 12.59 -27.57 -16.78
C SER A 286 11.55 -28.64 -16.43
N ALA A 287 11.91 -29.92 -16.55
CA ALA A 287 11.01 -31.03 -16.20
C ALA A 287 10.63 -31.00 -14.72
N SER A 288 11.59 -30.75 -13.82
CA SER A 288 11.29 -30.60 -12.39
C SER A 288 10.37 -29.40 -12.12
N LEU A 289 10.56 -28.28 -12.81
CA LEU A 289 9.72 -27.10 -12.62
C LEU A 289 8.28 -27.35 -13.04
N HIS A 290 8.08 -27.99 -14.20
CA HIS A 290 6.76 -28.37 -14.69
C HIS A 290 6.04 -29.31 -13.72
N GLU A 291 6.73 -30.34 -13.22
CA GLU A 291 6.17 -31.28 -12.25
C GLU A 291 5.68 -30.56 -10.99
N GLU A 292 6.49 -29.66 -10.45
CA GLU A 292 6.17 -28.91 -9.24
C GLU A 292 5.04 -27.89 -9.46
N ILE A 293 4.99 -27.24 -10.63
CA ILE A 293 3.86 -26.38 -11.01
C ILE A 293 2.56 -27.20 -11.05
N GLU A 294 2.56 -28.38 -11.68
CA GLU A 294 1.38 -29.25 -11.76
C GLU A 294 0.91 -29.71 -10.38
N LYS A 295 1.83 -30.10 -9.48
CA LYS A 295 1.52 -30.43 -8.08
C LYS A 295 0.86 -29.27 -7.33
N SER A 296 1.21 -28.02 -7.68
CA SER A 296 0.71 -26.83 -7.00
C SER A 296 -0.69 -26.38 -7.48
N ARG A 297 -1.15 -26.80 -8.67
CA ARG A 297 -2.45 -26.36 -9.23
C ARG A 297 -3.66 -26.65 -8.32
N PRO A 298 -3.78 -27.85 -7.70
CA PRO A 298 -4.89 -28.14 -6.79
C PRO A 298 -4.88 -27.28 -5.51
N LEU A 299 -3.71 -26.74 -5.14
CA LEU A 299 -3.51 -25.94 -3.94
C LEU A 299 -3.82 -24.44 -4.15
N ALA A 300 -3.88 -23.99 -5.42
CA ALA A 300 -4.01 -22.60 -5.84
C ALA A 300 -5.36 -21.91 -5.51
N LYS A 301 -6.09 -22.35 -4.47
CA LYS A 301 -7.35 -21.76 -4.02
C LYS A 301 -7.20 -20.27 -3.70
N SER A 302 -6.05 -19.88 -3.15
CA SER A 302 -5.69 -18.51 -2.82
C SER A 302 -5.10 -17.73 -3.99
N TRP A 303 -4.68 -18.39 -5.08
CA TRP A 303 -3.88 -17.83 -6.19
C TRP A 303 -4.54 -18.03 -7.56
N ARG A 304 -5.86 -17.83 -7.62
CA ARG A 304 -6.70 -18.19 -8.78
C ARG A 304 -6.27 -17.51 -10.07
N SER A 305 -5.71 -16.31 -10.03
CA SER A 305 -5.27 -15.62 -11.26
C SER A 305 -4.04 -16.23 -11.90
N LEU A 306 -3.15 -16.81 -11.10
CA LEU A 306 -1.93 -17.42 -11.58
C LEU A 306 -2.20 -18.85 -12.08
N GLY A 307 -3.19 -19.53 -11.51
CA GLY A 307 -3.57 -20.90 -11.89
C GLY A 307 -2.66 -21.99 -11.33
N PHE A 308 -1.79 -21.62 -10.38
CA PHE A 308 -0.85 -22.47 -9.64
C PHE A 308 -0.51 -21.76 -8.31
N ASP A 309 0.11 -22.46 -7.37
CA ASP A 309 0.44 -21.90 -6.04
C ASP A 309 1.94 -21.53 -5.96
N PRO A 310 2.31 -20.23 -6.03
CA PRO A 310 3.70 -19.80 -5.92
C PRO A 310 4.27 -19.94 -4.50
N ASP A 311 3.43 -19.94 -3.46
CA ASP A 311 3.91 -20.14 -2.08
C ASP A 311 4.36 -21.59 -1.88
N TYR A 312 3.72 -22.55 -2.55
CA TYR A 312 4.17 -23.93 -2.57
C TYR A 312 5.59 -24.05 -3.16
N LEU A 313 5.85 -23.35 -4.27
CA LEU A 313 7.18 -23.34 -4.91
C LEU A 313 8.23 -22.65 -4.03
N MET A 314 7.87 -21.52 -3.42
CA MET A 314 8.80 -20.68 -2.67
C MET A 314 9.08 -21.19 -1.25
N TYR A 315 8.03 -21.57 -0.52
CA TYR A 315 8.11 -21.88 0.90
C TYR A 315 7.98 -23.37 1.21
N GLY A 316 7.38 -24.15 0.32
CA GLY A 316 7.30 -25.59 0.42
C GLY A 316 8.63 -26.30 0.16
N ASP A 317 8.62 -27.62 0.19
CA ASP A 317 9.78 -28.45 -0.13
C ASP A 317 9.98 -28.69 -1.63
N SER A 318 9.36 -27.84 -2.46
CA SER A 318 9.30 -27.94 -3.91
C SER A 318 10.64 -27.57 -4.58
N LEU A 319 11.06 -26.31 -4.45
CA LEU A 319 12.33 -25.83 -5.02
C LEU A 319 13.52 -25.99 -4.07
N ARG A 320 13.29 -26.29 -2.79
CA ARG A 320 14.39 -26.47 -1.81
C ARG A 320 15.42 -27.54 -2.22
N PRO A 321 15.02 -28.71 -2.76
CA PRO A 321 15.98 -29.73 -3.19
C PRO A 321 16.80 -29.33 -4.43
N TRP A 322 16.41 -28.28 -5.16
CA TRP A 322 17.12 -27.87 -6.38
C TRP A 322 18.56 -27.47 -6.10
N ARG A 323 18.80 -26.81 -4.97
CA ARG A 323 20.14 -26.39 -4.56
C ARG A 323 21.11 -27.57 -4.62
N ASP A 324 20.75 -28.68 -3.99
CA ASP A 324 21.63 -29.84 -3.88
C ASP A 324 21.59 -30.69 -5.15
N ARG A 325 20.44 -30.74 -5.85
CA ARG A 325 20.25 -31.55 -7.06
C ARG A 325 20.86 -30.97 -8.33
N PHE A 326 20.79 -29.65 -8.51
CA PHE A 326 21.12 -28.98 -9.77
C PHE A 326 22.23 -27.93 -9.63
N PHE A 327 22.52 -27.45 -8.41
CA PHE A 327 23.45 -26.35 -8.17
C PHE A 327 24.59 -26.70 -7.21
N ASP A 328 24.90 -27.99 -7.02
CA ASP A 328 26.02 -28.47 -6.19
C ASP A 328 25.99 -27.97 -4.72
N GLY A 329 24.80 -27.68 -4.18
CA GLY A 329 24.66 -27.10 -2.84
C GLY A 329 24.89 -25.58 -2.80
N ASP A 330 25.15 -24.92 -3.92
CA ASP A 330 25.48 -23.49 -4.02
C ASP A 330 24.22 -22.64 -4.21
N ALA A 331 23.87 -21.90 -3.15
CA ALA A 331 22.72 -21.00 -3.17
C ALA A 331 22.92 -19.82 -4.13
N ASP A 332 24.13 -19.25 -4.22
CA ASP A 332 24.36 -18.07 -5.06
C ASP A 332 24.22 -18.41 -6.55
N LYS A 333 24.63 -19.63 -6.96
CA LYS A 333 24.37 -20.15 -8.31
C LYS A 333 22.87 -20.29 -8.60
N GLN A 334 22.09 -20.84 -7.67
CA GLN A 334 20.64 -20.97 -7.83
C GLN A 334 19.98 -19.59 -7.98
N LEU A 335 20.33 -18.62 -7.14
CA LEU A 335 19.74 -17.27 -7.21
C LEU A 335 20.12 -16.54 -8.49
N HIS A 336 21.36 -16.72 -8.94
CA HIS A 336 21.80 -16.17 -10.22
C HIS A 336 21.00 -16.78 -11.38
N PHE A 337 20.77 -18.09 -11.35
CA PHE A 337 19.93 -18.78 -12.32
C PHE A 337 18.49 -18.27 -12.31
N GLU A 338 17.86 -18.18 -11.14
CA GLU A 338 16.48 -17.70 -10.97
C GLU A 338 16.30 -16.29 -11.53
N MET A 339 17.18 -15.36 -11.13
CA MET A 339 17.14 -13.98 -11.64
C MET A 339 17.44 -13.91 -13.14
N SER A 340 18.40 -14.70 -13.63
CA SER A 340 18.75 -14.72 -15.06
C SER A 340 17.59 -15.19 -15.93
N TYR A 341 16.89 -16.25 -15.52
CA TYR A 341 15.74 -16.76 -16.26
C TYR A 341 14.52 -15.82 -16.18
N TYR A 342 14.29 -15.16 -15.05
CA TYR A 342 13.29 -14.09 -14.98
C TYR A 342 13.60 -12.97 -15.98
N LEU A 343 14.83 -12.44 -15.97
CA LEU A 343 15.24 -11.35 -16.86
C LEU A 343 15.20 -11.78 -18.34
N ARG A 344 15.61 -13.02 -18.65
CA ARG A 344 15.56 -13.60 -19.99
C ARG A 344 14.12 -13.70 -20.49
N THR A 345 13.23 -14.27 -19.68
CA THR A 345 11.79 -14.35 -19.99
C THR A 345 11.18 -12.96 -20.22
N ALA A 346 11.54 -11.97 -19.40
CA ALA A 346 11.07 -10.59 -19.56
C ALA A 346 11.56 -9.93 -20.86
N ARG A 347 12.78 -10.25 -21.30
CA ARG A 347 13.35 -9.73 -22.56
C ARG A 347 12.79 -10.42 -23.80
N MET A 348 12.64 -11.74 -23.75
CA MET A 348 12.19 -12.54 -24.90
C MET A 348 10.66 -12.54 -25.06
N HIS A 349 9.92 -12.40 -23.97
CA HIS A 349 8.45 -12.41 -23.96
C HIS A 349 7.82 -11.24 -23.20
N PRO A 350 8.15 -9.97 -23.56
CA PRO A 350 7.60 -8.80 -22.86
C PRO A 350 6.07 -8.76 -22.92
N GLY A 351 5.47 -9.21 -24.03
CA GLY A 351 4.02 -9.29 -24.17
C GLY A 351 3.34 -10.28 -23.21
N ARG A 352 3.96 -11.43 -22.93
CA ARG A 352 3.41 -12.42 -21.98
C ARG A 352 3.50 -11.91 -20.54
N ILE A 353 4.61 -11.28 -20.18
CA ILE A 353 4.77 -10.62 -18.87
C ILE A 353 3.76 -9.48 -18.72
N ALA A 354 3.61 -8.62 -19.73
CA ALA A 354 2.63 -7.55 -19.73
C ALA A 354 1.19 -8.08 -19.59
N ALA A 355 0.84 -9.17 -20.29
CA ALA A 355 -0.46 -9.81 -20.17
C ALA A 355 -0.73 -10.31 -18.73
N LYS A 356 0.26 -10.96 -18.08
CA LYS A 356 0.16 -11.36 -16.67
C LYS A 356 -0.03 -10.16 -15.76
N VAL A 357 0.77 -9.11 -15.94
CA VAL A 357 0.67 -7.88 -15.13
C VAL A 357 -0.71 -7.24 -15.30
N MET A 358 -1.22 -7.14 -16.52
CA MET A 358 -2.56 -6.61 -16.79
C MET A 358 -3.66 -7.48 -16.17
N GLN A 359 -3.53 -8.80 -16.20
CA GLN A 359 -4.47 -9.71 -15.55
C GLN A 359 -4.48 -9.51 -14.03
N GLN A 360 -3.31 -9.32 -13.40
CA GLN A 360 -3.22 -8.99 -11.98
C GLN A 360 -3.88 -7.64 -11.69
N MET A 361 -3.56 -6.60 -12.45
CA MET A 361 -4.16 -5.27 -12.28
C MET A 361 -5.68 -5.30 -12.46
N ALA A 362 -6.19 -6.08 -13.42
CA ALA A 362 -7.62 -6.27 -13.64
C ALA A 362 -8.35 -6.83 -12.41
N GLN A 363 -7.68 -7.63 -11.57
CA GLN A 363 -8.30 -8.11 -10.32
C GLN A 363 -8.72 -6.97 -9.39
N PHE A 364 -7.94 -5.90 -9.36
CA PHE A 364 -8.22 -4.72 -8.53
C PHE A 364 -9.22 -3.78 -9.24
N TYR A 365 -8.97 -3.46 -10.51
CA TYR A 365 -9.74 -2.44 -11.24
C TYR A 365 -11.08 -2.93 -11.81
N LEU A 366 -11.24 -4.23 -12.06
CA LEU A 366 -12.45 -4.84 -12.63
C LEU A 366 -13.10 -5.89 -11.72
N GLY A 367 -12.38 -6.38 -10.71
CA GLY A 367 -12.82 -7.49 -9.88
C GLY A 367 -13.53 -7.10 -8.59
N TYR A 368 -14.13 -8.11 -7.95
CA TYR A 368 -14.76 -8.04 -6.61
C TYR A 368 -13.74 -8.05 -5.45
N LYS A 369 -12.45 -7.85 -5.70
CA LYS A 369 -11.39 -7.87 -4.67
C LYS A 369 -10.91 -6.45 -4.36
N GLN A 370 -11.84 -5.53 -4.16
CA GLN A 370 -11.47 -4.17 -3.78
C GLN A 370 -11.35 -4.03 -2.27
N SER A 371 -10.60 -3.01 -1.85
CA SER A 371 -10.29 -2.74 -0.45
C SER A 371 -11.52 -2.62 0.43
N PHE A 372 -12.70 -2.33 -0.12
CA PHE A 372 -13.93 -2.06 0.63
C PHE A 372 -14.75 -3.29 1.06
N LEU A 373 -14.49 -4.47 0.48
CA LEU A 373 -15.25 -5.68 0.78
C LEU A 373 -14.67 -6.39 2.01
N ALA A 374 -15.20 -6.03 3.17
CA ALA A 374 -14.94 -6.70 4.44
C ALA A 374 -16.15 -7.50 4.92
N THR A 375 -15.91 -8.65 5.54
CA THR A 375 -16.93 -9.35 6.32
C THR A 375 -17.45 -8.41 7.42
N PRO A 376 -18.76 -8.33 7.66
CA PRO A 376 -19.34 -7.33 8.57
C PRO A 376 -18.96 -7.56 10.04
N ARG A 377 -18.50 -8.76 10.41
CA ARG A 377 -18.16 -9.10 11.79
C ARG A 377 -16.96 -10.03 11.87
N VAL A 378 -16.05 -9.72 12.80
CA VAL A 378 -14.93 -10.60 13.16
C VAL A 378 -14.94 -10.88 14.65
N LYS A 379 -14.86 -12.16 15.01
CA LYS A 379 -14.74 -12.60 16.41
C LYS A 379 -13.27 -12.57 16.81
N LEU A 380 -12.90 -11.75 17.80
CA LEU A 380 -11.51 -11.59 18.21
C LEU A 380 -10.95 -12.83 18.91
N ALA A 381 -11.79 -13.63 19.57
CA ALA A 381 -11.39 -14.92 20.17
C ALA A 381 -10.54 -15.79 19.24
N ARG A 382 -11.01 -16.01 18.00
CA ARG A 382 -10.28 -16.83 17.01
C ARG A 382 -8.98 -16.17 16.53
N ARG A 383 -8.96 -14.83 16.45
CA ARG A 383 -7.77 -14.07 16.07
C ARG A 383 -6.70 -14.15 17.16
N TYR A 384 -7.09 -14.05 18.43
CA TYR A 384 -6.18 -14.21 19.57
C TYR A 384 -5.66 -15.63 19.73
N ALA A 385 -6.49 -16.65 19.48
CA ALA A 385 -6.04 -18.05 19.44
C ALA A 385 -4.94 -18.22 18.38
N ARG A 386 -5.19 -17.76 17.14
CA ARG A 386 -4.20 -17.82 16.06
C ARG A 386 -2.92 -17.02 16.39
N ALA A 387 -3.07 -15.83 16.96
CA ALA A 387 -1.92 -15.00 17.36
C ALA A 387 -1.03 -15.73 18.36
N ARG A 388 -1.64 -16.43 19.33
CA ARG A 388 -0.91 -17.28 20.28
C ARG A 388 -0.19 -18.40 19.54
N ASP A 389 -0.89 -19.14 18.69
CA ASP A 389 -0.32 -20.31 18.00
C ASP A 389 0.90 -19.94 17.15
N VAL A 390 0.89 -18.75 16.54
CA VAL A 390 2.03 -18.25 15.74
C VAL A 390 3.18 -17.76 16.61
N LEU A 391 2.92 -17.15 17.76
CA LEU A 391 3.97 -16.56 18.61
C LEU A 391 4.56 -17.54 19.64
N GLN A 392 3.81 -18.58 20.01
CA GLN A 392 4.21 -19.60 20.99
C GLN A 392 5.56 -20.28 20.64
N PRO A 393 5.88 -20.62 19.37
CA PRO A 393 7.18 -21.21 19.01
C PRO A 393 8.38 -20.27 19.22
N HIS A 394 8.13 -18.96 19.36
CA HIS A 394 9.17 -17.93 19.44
C HIS A 394 9.38 -17.39 20.86
N LEU A 395 8.82 -18.07 21.88
CA LEU A 395 8.93 -17.64 23.27
C LEU A 395 10.39 -17.36 23.66
N LEU A 396 10.58 -16.22 24.31
CA LEU A 396 11.89 -15.73 24.71
C LEU A 396 11.89 -15.42 26.21
N PRO A 397 12.32 -16.36 27.07
CA PRO A 397 12.32 -16.18 28.52
C PRO A 397 13.18 -15.01 29.00
N SER A 398 14.21 -14.63 28.23
CA SER A 398 15.06 -13.47 28.54
C SER A 398 14.34 -12.12 28.42
N TYR A 399 13.16 -12.08 27.80
CA TYR A 399 12.29 -10.90 27.75
C TYR A 399 10.90 -11.22 28.34
N PRO A 400 10.73 -11.14 29.68
CA PRO A 400 9.49 -11.48 30.37
C PRO A 400 8.22 -10.79 29.83
N PRO A 401 8.24 -9.49 29.43
CA PRO A 401 7.06 -8.82 28.87
C PRO A 401 6.46 -9.53 27.64
N PHE A 402 7.30 -10.16 26.81
CA PHE A 402 6.82 -10.93 25.66
C PHE A 402 6.17 -12.26 26.09
N THR A 403 6.76 -12.94 27.07
CA THR A 403 6.18 -14.17 27.63
C THR A 403 4.82 -13.90 28.27
N ASP A 404 4.69 -12.80 29.03
CA ASP A 404 3.44 -12.36 29.64
C ASP A 404 2.38 -11.99 28.59
N TYR A 405 2.80 -11.32 27.51
CA TYR A 405 1.94 -11.03 26.37
C TYR A 405 1.39 -12.31 25.74
N VAL A 406 2.23 -13.30 25.43
CA VAL A 406 1.79 -14.59 24.86
C VAL A 406 0.87 -15.34 25.82
N ALA A 407 1.15 -15.32 27.13
CA ALA A 407 0.26 -15.90 28.14
C ALA A 407 -1.09 -15.18 28.20
N LYS A 408 -1.13 -13.86 28.05
CA LYS A 408 -2.35 -13.06 28.00
C LYS A 408 -3.20 -13.38 26.77
N LEU A 409 -2.59 -13.69 25.62
CA LEU A 409 -3.32 -14.13 24.42
C LEU A 409 -4.16 -15.38 24.68
N LYS A 410 -3.70 -16.31 25.53
CA LYS A 410 -4.49 -17.49 25.94
C LYS A 410 -5.79 -17.07 26.63
N ARG A 411 -5.74 -16.11 27.55
CA ARG A 411 -6.94 -15.60 28.23
C ARG A 411 -7.88 -14.90 27.24
N LEU A 412 -7.31 -14.10 26.33
CA LEU A 412 -8.07 -13.37 25.32
C LEU A 412 -8.67 -14.26 24.22
N SER A 413 -8.19 -15.49 24.04
CA SER A 413 -8.78 -16.45 23.11
C SER A 413 -10.23 -16.84 23.47
N PHE A 414 -10.66 -16.58 24.71
CA PHE A 414 -12.03 -16.79 25.18
C PHE A 414 -12.86 -15.50 25.24
N THR A 415 -12.35 -14.38 24.70
CA THR A 415 -13.06 -13.10 24.74
C THR A 415 -14.37 -13.14 23.94
N LYS A 416 -15.37 -12.41 24.44
CA LYS A 416 -16.61 -12.13 23.68
C LYS A 416 -16.49 -10.91 22.78
N ALA A 417 -15.36 -10.20 22.81
CA ALA A 417 -15.14 -9.01 22.00
C ALA A 417 -15.25 -9.34 20.50
N THR A 418 -16.01 -8.52 19.78
CA THR A 418 -16.19 -8.63 18.34
C THR A 418 -16.02 -7.29 17.69
N LEU A 419 -15.32 -7.28 16.57
CA LEU A 419 -15.18 -6.11 15.74
C LEU A 419 -16.30 -6.11 14.70
N ASN A 420 -17.20 -5.14 14.80
CA ASN A 420 -18.37 -5.03 13.95
C ASN A 420 -18.20 -3.87 12.97
N GLN A 421 -18.67 -4.04 11.75
CA GLN A 421 -18.80 -2.95 10.79
C GLN A 421 -20.22 -2.39 10.87
N PRO A 422 -20.40 -1.07 11.01
CA PRO A 422 -21.73 -0.46 10.94
C PRO A 422 -22.38 -0.75 9.58
N VAL A 423 -23.69 -1.03 9.58
CA VAL A 423 -24.45 -1.40 8.37
C VAL A 423 -24.30 -0.35 7.28
N LEU A 424 -24.37 0.94 7.64
CA LEU A 424 -24.21 2.04 6.68
C LEU A 424 -22.84 2.00 5.99
N VAL A 425 -21.77 1.70 6.74
CA VAL A 425 -20.40 1.59 6.20
C VAL A 425 -20.27 0.35 5.31
N THR A 426 -20.93 -0.76 5.67
CA THR A 426 -21.01 -1.95 4.81
C THR A 426 -21.71 -1.67 3.49
N VAL A 427 -22.87 -1.01 3.52
CA VAL A 427 -23.62 -0.65 2.31
C VAL A 427 -22.83 0.33 1.45
N ALA A 428 -22.28 1.38 2.06
CA ALA A 428 -21.45 2.36 1.35
C ALA A 428 -20.20 1.71 0.74
N GLY A 429 -19.50 0.85 1.47
CA GLY A 429 -18.34 0.11 0.97
C GLY A 429 -18.68 -0.83 -0.18
N ALA A 430 -19.81 -1.53 -0.11
CA ALA A 430 -20.27 -2.39 -1.20
C ALA A 430 -20.64 -1.57 -2.45
N LEU A 431 -21.29 -0.43 -2.27
CA LEU A 431 -21.64 0.48 -3.36
C LEU A 431 -20.39 1.07 -4.02
N LEU A 432 -19.43 1.57 -3.23
CA LEU A 432 -18.16 2.08 -3.74
C LEU A 432 -17.39 0.99 -4.49
N CYS A 433 -17.32 -0.22 -3.94
CA CYS A 433 -16.71 -1.34 -4.64
C CYS A 433 -17.34 -1.62 -6.02
N PHE A 434 -18.67 -1.50 -6.13
CA PHE A 434 -19.37 -1.70 -7.38
C PHE A 434 -19.18 -0.53 -8.35
N LEU A 435 -19.12 0.70 -7.85
CA LEU A 435 -18.99 1.91 -8.65
C LEU A 435 -17.54 2.25 -9.03
N PHE A 436 -16.54 1.68 -8.36
CA PHE A 436 -15.15 2.01 -8.60
C PHE A 436 -14.72 1.81 -10.06
N PRO A 437 -14.98 0.66 -10.74
CA PRO A 437 -14.61 0.52 -12.15
C PRO A 437 -15.23 1.60 -13.05
N PRO A 438 -16.56 1.82 -13.07
CA PRO A 438 -17.13 2.87 -13.92
C PRO A 438 -16.65 4.27 -13.54
N ILE A 439 -16.46 4.60 -12.25
CA ILE A 439 -15.90 5.89 -11.83
C ILE A 439 -14.47 6.06 -12.36
N PHE A 440 -13.63 5.04 -12.22
CA PHE A 440 -12.25 5.08 -12.66
C PHE A 440 -12.14 5.29 -14.17
N PHE A 441 -12.83 4.48 -14.98
CA PHE A 441 -12.79 4.60 -16.44
C PHE A 441 -13.47 5.88 -16.94
N ALA A 442 -14.59 6.31 -16.34
CA ALA A 442 -15.22 7.58 -16.68
C ALA A 442 -14.27 8.75 -16.38
N THR A 443 -13.57 8.73 -15.25
CA THR A 443 -12.59 9.76 -14.91
C THR A 443 -11.45 9.80 -15.92
N LEU A 444 -10.87 8.65 -16.27
CA LEU A 444 -9.82 8.59 -17.30
C LEU A 444 -10.31 9.07 -18.66
N GLY A 445 -11.49 8.63 -19.09
CA GLY A 445 -12.11 9.06 -20.35
C GLY A 445 -12.33 10.57 -20.38
N VAL A 446 -12.96 11.12 -19.34
CA VAL A 446 -13.18 12.56 -19.23
C VAL A 446 -11.85 13.30 -19.29
N VAL A 447 -10.84 12.90 -18.52
CA VAL A 447 -9.54 13.59 -18.52
C VAL A 447 -8.86 13.56 -19.90
N CYS A 448 -8.91 12.42 -20.60
CA CYS A 448 -8.33 12.29 -21.95
C CYS A 448 -9.07 13.16 -23.00
N PHE A 449 -10.39 13.26 -22.89
CA PHE A 449 -11.26 13.93 -23.86
C PHE A 449 -11.80 15.29 -23.38
N LEU A 450 -11.16 15.89 -22.36
CA LEU A 450 -11.50 17.23 -21.87
C LEU A 450 -11.40 18.26 -23.01
N SER A 451 -12.51 18.93 -23.30
CA SER A 451 -12.55 20.07 -24.23
C SER A 451 -11.61 21.19 -23.76
N PRO A 452 -11.14 22.08 -24.67
CA PRO A 452 -10.25 23.18 -24.29
C PRO A 452 -10.81 24.07 -23.17
N ASP A 453 -12.12 24.33 -23.20
CA ASP A 453 -12.80 25.14 -22.19
C ASP A 453 -12.82 24.43 -20.83
N LEU A 454 -13.27 23.17 -20.80
CA LEU A 454 -13.30 22.39 -19.56
C LEU A 454 -11.89 22.16 -19.00
N ARG A 455 -10.88 22.03 -19.87
CA ARG A 455 -9.47 21.90 -19.44
C ARG A 455 -8.97 23.17 -18.77
N ARG A 456 -9.37 24.35 -19.23
CA ARG A 456 -9.05 25.64 -18.57
C ARG A 456 -9.71 25.74 -17.20
N LEU A 457 -10.95 25.26 -17.06
CA LEU A 457 -11.71 25.36 -15.81
C LEU A 457 -11.31 24.30 -14.77
N TYR A 458 -11.18 23.05 -15.20
CA TYR A 458 -11.05 21.86 -14.36
C TYR A 458 -9.70 21.14 -14.47
N GLY A 459 -8.79 21.59 -15.34
CA GLY A 459 -7.51 20.91 -15.56
C GLY A 459 -6.67 20.75 -14.30
N SER A 460 -6.66 21.75 -13.40
CA SER A 460 -5.97 21.59 -12.10
C SER A 460 -6.62 20.55 -11.19
N PHE A 461 -7.94 20.39 -11.26
CA PHE A 461 -8.64 19.36 -10.49
C PHE A 461 -8.35 17.97 -11.07
N ALA A 462 -8.38 17.85 -12.40
CA ALA A 462 -8.01 16.63 -13.11
C ALA A 462 -6.61 16.14 -12.71
N VAL A 463 -5.61 17.03 -12.64
CA VAL A 463 -4.26 16.69 -12.18
C VAL A 463 -4.27 16.16 -10.74
N VAL A 464 -5.03 16.78 -9.84
CA VAL A 464 -5.14 16.35 -8.44
C VAL A 464 -5.81 14.97 -8.32
N VAL A 465 -6.87 14.72 -9.10
CA VAL A 465 -7.57 13.43 -9.11
C VAL A 465 -6.67 12.33 -9.68
N LEU A 466 -6.00 12.58 -10.82
CA LEU A 466 -5.04 11.64 -11.40
C LEU A 466 -3.89 11.35 -10.43
N PHE A 467 -3.38 12.37 -9.75
CA PHE A 467 -2.37 12.22 -8.71
C PHE A 467 -2.87 11.31 -7.59
N ALA A 468 -4.07 11.52 -7.06
CA ALA A 468 -4.62 10.68 -6.00
C ALA A 468 -4.80 9.22 -6.46
N LEU A 469 -5.31 9.00 -7.68
CA LEU A 469 -5.47 7.66 -8.28
C LEU A 469 -4.12 6.97 -8.53
N SER A 470 -3.06 7.74 -8.78
CA SER A 470 -1.72 7.19 -9.06
C SER A 470 -1.13 6.41 -7.88
N TYR A 471 -1.56 6.67 -6.64
CA TYR A 471 -1.12 5.89 -5.47
C TYR A 471 -1.56 4.43 -5.55
N SER A 472 -2.81 4.21 -5.96
CA SER A 472 -3.33 2.87 -6.17
C SER A 472 -2.72 2.23 -7.40
N PHE A 473 -2.56 2.99 -8.49
CA PHE A 473 -1.90 2.49 -9.70
C PHE A 473 -0.47 2.02 -9.43
N GLY A 474 0.35 2.83 -8.76
CA GLY A 474 1.72 2.49 -8.42
C GLY A 474 1.82 1.26 -7.51
N ASN A 475 0.97 1.15 -6.47
CA ASN A 475 0.92 -0.02 -5.60
C ASN A 475 0.49 -1.29 -6.34
N CYS A 476 -0.55 -1.20 -7.18
CA CYS A 476 -1.03 -2.33 -7.96
C CYS A 476 0.01 -2.77 -8.99
N LEU A 477 0.66 -1.84 -9.69
CA LEU A 477 1.65 -2.13 -10.72
C LEU A 477 2.86 -2.88 -10.14
N ILE A 478 3.45 -2.39 -9.04
CA ILE A 478 4.62 -3.08 -8.46
C ILE A 478 4.22 -4.44 -7.88
N THR A 479 3.04 -4.53 -7.27
CA THR A 479 2.54 -5.81 -6.74
C THR A 479 2.28 -6.78 -7.89
N ALA A 480 1.74 -6.34 -9.03
CA ALA A 480 1.52 -7.16 -10.20
C ALA A 480 2.82 -7.62 -10.88
N ILE A 481 3.89 -6.81 -10.80
CA ILE A 481 5.22 -7.15 -11.33
C ILE A 481 5.93 -8.12 -10.39
N VAL A 482 6.03 -7.81 -9.10
CA VAL A 482 6.87 -8.58 -8.17
C VAL A 482 6.12 -9.75 -7.55
N HIS A 483 4.81 -9.63 -7.39
CA HIS A 483 3.98 -10.54 -6.61
C HIS A 483 2.64 -10.81 -7.35
N SER A 484 1.60 -11.12 -6.59
CA SER A 484 0.22 -11.15 -7.07
C SER A 484 -0.74 -10.39 -6.14
N LEU A 485 -1.77 -9.82 -6.77
CA LEU A 485 -2.86 -9.08 -6.12
C LEU A 485 -3.92 -10.01 -5.51
N ASP A 486 -3.76 -11.33 -5.65
CA ASP A 486 -4.60 -12.29 -4.95
C ASP A 486 -4.42 -12.23 -3.43
N VAL A 487 -3.24 -11.80 -2.96
CA VAL A 487 -2.93 -11.62 -1.55
C VAL A 487 -3.57 -10.36 -1.01
N THR A 488 -4.60 -10.56 -0.17
CA THR A 488 -5.46 -9.50 0.37
C THR A 488 -4.68 -8.39 1.07
N GLY A 489 -3.53 -8.71 1.69
CA GLY A 489 -2.69 -7.72 2.36
C GLY A 489 -2.27 -6.55 1.47
N TYR A 490 -2.08 -6.75 0.15
CA TYR A 490 -1.70 -5.71 -0.81
C TYR A 490 -2.88 -4.86 -1.30
N ILE A 491 -4.10 -5.39 -1.22
CA ILE A 491 -5.32 -4.64 -1.53
C ILE A 491 -5.71 -3.77 -0.33
N ILE A 492 -5.64 -4.31 0.87
CA ILE A 492 -6.24 -3.65 2.04
C ILE A 492 -5.45 -2.43 2.50
N VAL A 493 -4.12 -2.44 2.36
CA VAL A 493 -3.30 -1.25 2.68
C VAL A 493 -3.70 -0.03 1.87
N GLN A 494 -4.38 -0.23 0.75
CA GLN A 494 -4.82 0.83 -0.14
C GLN A 494 -6.12 1.51 0.29
N TYR A 495 -6.83 0.96 1.30
CA TYR A 495 -8.16 1.40 1.70
C TYR A 495 -8.29 2.92 1.85
N SER A 496 -7.38 3.57 2.58
CA SER A 496 -7.48 5.00 2.90
C SER A 496 -7.40 5.88 1.66
N PHE A 497 -6.38 5.68 0.82
CA PHE A 497 -6.15 6.54 -0.34
C PHE A 497 -7.01 6.13 -1.55
N VAL A 498 -7.45 4.88 -1.64
CA VAL A 498 -8.47 4.47 -2.63
C VAL A 498 -9.80 5.13 -2.28
N LEU A 499 -10.23 5.11 -1.01
CA LEU A 499 -11.45 5.81 -0.57
C LEU A 499 -11.36 7.30 -0.89
N LEU A 500 -10.25 7.94 -0.55
CA LEU A 500 -10.05 9.37 -0.80
C LEU A 500 -10.09 9.68 -2.31
N SER A 501 -9.33 8.93 -3.11
CA SER A 501 -9.20 9.16 -4.55
C SER A 501 -10.49 8.88 -5.31
N GLU A 502 -11.24 7.84 -4.94
CA GLU A 502 -12.54 7.53 -5.54
C GLU A 502 -13.56 8.64 -5.27
N TRP A 503 -13.65 9.14 -4.04
CA TRP A 503 -14.53 10.27 -3.73
C TRP A 503 -14.12 11.56 -4.43
N MET A 504 -12.81 11.82 -4.57
CA MET A 504 -12.32 12.95 -5.38
C MET A 504 -12.70 12.80 -6.85
N ALA A 505 -12.65 11.57 -7.39
CA ALA A 505 -13.07 11.26 -8.75
C ALA A 505 -14.58 11.45 -8.95
N ILE A 506 -15.41 10.98 -8.01
CA ILE A 506 -16.86 11.24 -8.02
C ILE A 506 -17.14 12.75 -8.04
N LEU A 507 -16.51 13.50 -7.13
CA LEU A 507 -16.65 14.95 -7.04
C LEU A 507 -16.28 15.64 -8.36
N PHE A 508 -15.19 15.21 -8.99
CA PHE A 508 -14.75 15.72 -10.29
C PHE A 508 -15.74 15.43 -11.42
N LEU A 509 -16.25 14.19 -11.50
CA LEU A 509 -17.25 13.80 -12.49
C LEU A 509 -18.57 14.56 -12.32
N VAL A 510 -19.03 14.75 -11.07
CA VAL A 510 -20.23 15.53 -10.77
C VAL A 510 -20.06 16.98 -11.21
N GLU A 511 -18.95 17.62 -10.88
CA GLU A 511 -18.67 19.01 -11.27
C GLU A 511 -18.66 19.19 -12.80
N ILE A 512 -18.03 18.27 -13.54
CA ILE A 512 -18.03 18.31 -15.01
C ILE A 512 -19.43 18.03 -15.57
N GLY A 513 -20.17 17.09 -14.98
CA GLY A 513 -21.55 16.79 -15.37
C GLY A 513 -22.49 17.99 -15.16
N MET A 514 -22.28 18.79 -14.11
CA MET A 514 -23.04 20.01 -13.86
C MET A 514 -22.67 21.13 -14.84
N GLU A 515 -21.38 21.35 -15.10
CA GLU A 515 -20.93 22.36 -16.06
C GLU A 515 -21.45 22.08 -17.48
N THR A 516 -21.39 20.83 -17.93
CA THR A 516 -21.82 20.43 -19.29
C THR A 516 -23.33 20.52 -19.51
N ARG A 517 -24.14 20.45 -18.46
CA ARG A 517 -25.61 20.59 -18.53
C ARG A 517 -26.09 22.03 -18.49
N ARG A 518 -25.21 23.00 -18.31
CA ARG A 518 -25.60 24.41 -18.23
C ARG A 518 -26.05 24.90 -19.62
N PRO A 519 -27.28 25.42 -19.77
CA PRO A 519 -27.75 25.91 -21.06
C PRO A 519 -26.90 27.10 -21.51
N ARG A 520 -26.36 27.05 -22.73
CA ARG A 520 -25.54 28.12 -23.36
C ARG A 520 -26.27 29.47 -23.56
N ILE A 521 -27.50 29.59 -23.11
CA ILE A 521 -28.38 30.74 -23.38
C ILE A 521 -27.96 31.98 -22.56
N GLU A 522 -27.25 31.83 -21.45
CA GLU A 522 -26.79 32.98 -20.63
C GLU A 522 -25.60 33.75 -21.22
N VAL A 523 -24.91 33.23 -22.25
CA VAL A 523 -23.72 33.91 -22.81
C VAL A 523 -24.08 34.97 -23.86
N CYS A 524 -25.28 34.93 -24.46
CA CYS A 524 -25.70 35.93 -25.46
C CYS A 524 -26.45 37.14 -24.87
N ALA A 525 -26.86 37.11 -23.60
CA ALA A 525 -27.63 38.21 -23.01
C ALA A 525 -26.76 39.41 -22.57
N ASN A 526 -25.43 39.24 -22.45
CA ASN A 526 -24.52 40.27 -21.93
C ASN A 526 -23.37 40.65 -22.87
N HIS A 527 -23.41 40.26 -24.14
CA HIS A 527 -22.50 40.78 -25.15
C HIS A 527 -23.27 41.50 -26.25
N LYS A 528 -23.20 42.84 -26.22
CA LYS A 528 -23.46 43.71 -27.37
C LYS A 528 -22.42 43.41 -28.46
N ARG A 529 -22.60 42.29 -29.16
CA ARG A 529 -22.03 41.90 -30.47
C ARG A 529 -22.40 40.44 -30.71
N CYS A 530 -23.66 40.22 -31.06
CA CYS A 530 -24.05 39.18 -32.01
C CYS A 530 -24.46 39.91 -33.29
#